data_AF-A0A8H4AH41-F1
#
_entry.id   AF-A0A8H4AH41-F1
#
_cell.length_a   1.000
_cell.length_b   1.000
_cell.length_c   1.000
_cell.angle_alpha   90.00
_cell.angle_beta   90.00
_cell.angle_gamma   90.00
#
_symmetry.space_group_name_H-M   'P 1'
#
loop_
_entity.id
_entity.type
_entity.pdbx_description
1 polymer ?
#
loop_
_entity_poly.entity_id
_entity_poly.type
_entity_poly.pdbx_seq_one_letter_code
_entity_poly.pdbx_strand_id
1 'polypeptide(L)'
;MRTKLFTILFIVICSLSAISQANGWKVTSNSQKICNNANVDVSCDLNHCGSCNNACRDGQECKNGECVFNNLKSCSSGKKLCNGGCCDIMSDNNNCGDCNKKCSGDQTCKSGKCVSNNLNSCPSGKKLCNGGCCDIMNDSKNCGDCNKKCSGDQTCKNGKCLSNNLNSCPSGKKLCNGGCCDIMNDSNNCGGCGKKCYNGQTCRDGKCCD
;
A
#
# COMPACT_ATOMS: atom_id res chain seq x y z
N MET A 1 19.28 -34.61 4.23
CA MET A 1 18.90 -35.76 3.38
C MET A 1 17.62 -36.46 3.84
N ARG A 2 17.32 -36.57 5.15
CA ARG A 2 16.10 -37.21 5.68
C ARG A 2 14.77 -36.58 5.19
N THR A 3 14.64 -35.25 5.17
CA THR A 3 13.38 -34.58 4.76
C THR A 3 13.03 -34.77 3.28
N LYS A 4 14.02 -34.69 2.37
CA LYS A 4 13.80 -34.98 0.94
C LYS A 4 13.40 -36.44 0.70
N LEU A 5 13.93 -37.38 1.47
CA LEU A 5 13.55 -38.80 1.40
C LEU A 5 12.09 -39.04 1.82
N PHE A 6 11.63 -38.36 2.88
CA PHE A 6 10.23 -38.45 3.34
C PHE A 6 9.24 -37.83 2.35
N THR A 7 9.57 -36.71 1.72
CA THR A 7 8.71 -36.08 0.71
C THR A 7 8.61 -36.93 -0.56
N ILE A 8 9.71 -37.54 -1.00
CA ILE A 8 9.72 -38.47 -2.15
C ILE A 8 8.90 -39.72 -1.81
N LEU A 9 9.05 -40.28 -0.61
CA LEU A 9 8.28 -41.46 -0.16
C LEU A 9 6.77 -41.16 -0.08
N PHE A 10 6.36 -39.97 0.38
CA PHE A 10 4.95 -39.56 0.41
C PHE A 10 4.34 -39.35 -0.99
N ILE A 11 5.09 -38.76 -1.92
CA ILE A 11 4.65 -38.59 -3.32
C ILE A 11 4.46 -39.95 -4.01
N VAL A 12 5.36 -40.90 -3.73
CA VAL A 12 5.31 -42.26 -4.27
C VAL A 12 4.09 -43.03 -3.73
N ILE A 13 3.67 -42.81 -2.48
CA ILE A 13 2.45 -43.44 -1.92
C ILE A 13 1.18 -42.88 -2.58
N CYS A 14 1.11 -41.58 -2.88
CA CYS A 14 -0.05 -40.95 -3.52
C CYS A 14 -0.24 -41.39 -4.99
N SER A 15 0.82 -41.87 -5.65
CA SER A 15 0.77 -42.42 -7.02
C SER A 15 0.66 -43.95 -7.07
N LEU A 16 1.07 -44.66 -6.02
CA LEU A 16 0.89 -46.11 -5.87
C LEU A 16 -0.52 -46.52 -5.39
N SER A 17 -1.27 -45.61 -4.74
CA SER A 17 -2.64 -45.89 -4.30
C SER A 17 -3.59 -46.18 -5.47
N ALA A 18 -3.32 -45.61 -6.66
CA ALA A 18 -4.02 -45.94 -7.90
C ALA A 18 -3.66 -47.34 -8.47
N ILE A 19 -2.49 -47.90 -8.13
CA ILE A 19 -1.99 -49.19 -8.66
C ILE A 19 -2.33 -50.35 -7.71
N SER A 20 -2.62 -50.09 -6.43
CA SER A 20 -2.81 -51.13 -5.40
C SER A 20 -4.02 -52.07 -5.59
N GLN A 21 -4.96 -51.74 -6.50
CA GLN A 21 -6.09 -52.63 -6.81
C GLN A 21 -5.69 -53.92 -7.53
N ALA A 22 -4.46 -54.00 -8.08
CA ALA A 22 -3.98 -55.21 -8.76
C ALA A 22 -3.42 -56.30 -7.81
N ASN A 23 -3.08 -55.97 -6.55
CA ASN A 23 -2.32 -56.87 -5.66
C ASN A 23 -2.96 -57.16 -4.29
N GLY A 24 -4.25 -56.87 -4.11
CA GLY A 24 -4.99 -57.34 -2.93
C GLY A 24 -4.62 -56.68 -1.58
N TRP A 25 -3.87 -55.59 -1.57
CA TRP A 25 -3.60 -54.84 -0.33
C TRP A 25 -4.72 -53.83 -0.09
N LYS A 26 -5.63 -54.12 0.84
CA LYS A 26 -6.67 -53.17 1.28
C LYS A 26 -6.01 -51.99 1.99
N VAL A 27 -5.88 -50.86 1.31
CA VAL A 27 -5.61 -49.58 1.97
C VAL A 27 -6.95 -49.07 2.52
N THR A 28 -7.23 -49.35 3.78
CA THR A 28 -8.37 -48.76 4.49
C THR A 28 -8.04 -47.32 4.89
N SER A 29 -8.19 -46.37 3.96
CA SER A 29 -8.28 -44.95 4.31
C SER A 29 -9.68 -44.44 3.94
N ASN A 30 -10.35 -43.77 4.89
CA ASN A 30 -11.65 -43.09 4.67
C ASN A 30 -11.56 -41.93 3.64
N SER A 31 -10.44 -41.79 2.94
CA SER A 31 -10.13 -40.72 1.99
C SER A 31 -10.27 -41.11 0.52
N GLN A 32 -10.50 -42.38 0.17
CA GLN A 32 -10.81 -42.75 -1.21
C GLN A 32 -12.26 -42.42 -1.56
N LYS A 33 -12.48 -41.70 -2.66
CA LYS A 33 -13.80 -41.34 -3.19
C LYS A 33 -13.83 -41.50 -4.71
N ILE A 34 -15.01 -41.81 -5.25
CA ILE A 34 -15.22 -41.73 -6.70
C ILE A 34 -15.51 -40.27 -7.06
N CYS A 35 -14.60 -39.65 -7.82
CA CYS A 35 -14.74 -38.30 -8.34
C CYS A 35 -14.64 -38.35 -9.87
N ASN A 36 -15.63 -37.81 -10.58
CA ASN A 36 -15.66 -37.80 -12.06
C ASN A 36 -15.39 -39.19 -12.68
N ASN A 37 -16.02 -40.23 -12.11
CA ASN A 37 -15.88 -41.63 -12.51
C ASN A 37 -14.47 -42.23 -12.34
N ALA A 38 -13.58 -41.57 -11.61
CA ALA A 38 -12.27 -42.09 -11.23
C ALA A 38 -12.18 -42.30 -9.72
N ASN A 39 -11.43 -43.31 -9.28
CA ASN A 39 -11.10 -43.49 -7.86
C ASN A 39 -9.97 -42.52 -7.49
N VAL A 40 -10.25 -41.58 -6.59
CA VAL A 40 -9.35 -40.50 -6.18
C VAL A 40 -9.15 -40.53 -4.67
N ASP A 41 -7.90 -40.48 -4.23
CA ASP A 41 -7.58 -40.29 -2.82
C ASP A 41 -7.62 -38.79 -2.48
N VAL A 42 -8.72 -38.36 -1.89
CA VAL A 42 -8.94 -36.96 -1.54
C VAL A 42 -7.99 -36.47 -0.45
N SER A 43 -7.17 -37.33 0.17
CA SER A 43 -6.20 -36.88 1.17
C SER A 43 -4.95 -36.22 0.58
N CYS A 44 -4.66 -36.44 -0.70
CA CYS A 44 -3.43 -35.97 -1.34
C CYS A 44 -3.61 -35.48 -2.79
N ASP A 45 -4.79 -35.66 -3.40
CA ASP A 45 -5.07 -35.16 -4.74
C ASP A 45 -5.26 -33.64 -4.75
N LEU A 46 -4.53 -32.95 -5.63
CA LEU A 46 -4.54 -31.49 -5.72
C LEU A 46 -5.86 -30.92 -6.27
N ASN A 47 -6.60 -31.68 -7.07
CA ASN A 47 -7.86 -31.27 -7.71
C ASN A 47 -9.09 -31.74 -6.91
N HIS A 48 -8.91 -32.67 -5.98
CA HIS A 48 -9.97 -33.29 -5.18
C HIS A 48 -9.62 -33.32 -3.67
N CYS A 49 -9.03 -32.25 -3.12
CA CYS A 49 -8.51 -32.27 -1.75
C CYS A 49 -9.63 -32.21 -0.69
N GLY A 50 -9.76 -33.22 0.17
CA GLY A 50 -10.81 -33.39 1.18
C GLY A 50 -12.19 -33.78 0.61
N SER A 51 -12.52 -33.33 -0.60
CA SER A 51 -13.75 -33.63 -1.32
C SER A 51 -13.55 -33.57 -2.84
N CYS A 52 -14.46 -34.21 -3.59
CA CYS A 52 -14.41 -34.16 -5.05
C CYS A 52 -14.52 -32.72 -5.56
N ASN A 53 -13.66 -32.36 -6.51
CA ASN A 53 -13.62 -31.07 -7.20
C ASN A 53 -13.22 -29.89 -6.31
N ASN A 54 -12.60 -30.17 -5.15
CA ASN A 54 -11.97 -29.14 -4.33
C ASN A 54 -10.49 -28.99 -4.70
N ALA A 55 -10.23 -28.20 -5.74
CA ALA A 55 -8.88 -27.93 -6.19
C ALA A 55 -8.15 -26.93 -5.28
N CYS A 56 -6.92 -27.25 -4.88
CA CYS A 56 -6.08 -26.33 -4.12
C CYS A 56 -5.59 -25.17 -5.00
N ARG A 57 -5.40 -23.99 -4.39
CA ARG A 57 -4.95 -22.78 -5.08
C ARG A 57 -3.46 -22.85 -5.41
N ASP A 58 -3.01 -22.01 -6.34
CA ASP A 58 -1.60 -21.84 -6.68
C ASP A 58 -0.69 -21.72 -5.44
N GLY A 59 0.29 -22.61 -5.34
CA GLY A 59 1.26 -22.64 -4.23
C GLY A 59 0.83 -23.50 -3.02
N GLN A 60 -0.39 -24.03 -3.01
CA GLN A 60 -0.83 -25.00 -2.02
C GLN A 60 -0.48 -26.44 -2.43
N GLU A 61 -0.44 -27.32 -1.45
CA GLU A 61 -0.41 -28.78 -1.61
C GLU A 61 -1.59 -29.40 -0.86
N CYS A 62 -2.11 -30.51 -1.36
CA CYS A 62 -3.09 -31.28 -0.60
C CYS A 62 -2.37 -32.18 0.40
N LYS A 63 -2.60 -31.95 1.70
CA LYS A 63 -1.99 -32.74 2.77
C LYS A 63 -3.05 -33.15 3.76
N ASN A 64 -3.25 -34.45 3.91
CA ASN A 64 -4.26 -35.04 4.79
C ASN A 64 -5.69 -34.54 4.50
N GLY A 65 -5.99 -34.22 3.25
CA GLY A 65 -7.31 -33.73 2.82
C GLY A 65 -7.54 -32.24 3.02
N GLU A 66 -6.49 -31.49 3.38
CA GLU A 66 -6.52 -30.04 3.50
C GLU A 66 -5.55 -29.39 2.53
N CYS A 67 -5.99 -28.33 1.87
CA CYS A 67 -5.11 -27.50 1.05
C CYS A 67 -4.27 -26.62 1.97
N VAL A 68 -3.00 -27.00 2.13
CA VAL A 68 -2.05 -26.29 2.99
C VAL A 68 -1.01 -25.58 2.14
N PHE A 69 -0.50 -24.43 2.61
CA PHE A 69 0.69 -23.85 2.02
C PHE A 69 1.90 -24.63 2.47
N ASN A 70 2.65 -25.19 1.51
CA ASN A 70 3.95 -25.69 1.84
C ASN A 70 4.87 -24.47 2.04
N ASN A 71 5.30 -24.22 3.27
CA ASN A 71 6.26 -23.15 3.60
C ASN A 71 7.60 -23.26 2.83
N LEU A 72 7.80 -24.32 2.04
CA LEU A 72 8.93 -24.52 1.14
C LEU A 72 8.68 -24.14 -0.33
N LYS A 73 7.44 -23.91 -0.78
CA LYS A 73 7.15 -23.57 -2.18
C LYS A 73 7.13 -22.06 -2.34
N SER A 74 8.32 -21.51 -2.64
CA SER A 74 8.46 -20.12 -3.09
C SER A 74 7.49 -19.86 -4.23
N CYS A 75 6.79 -18.72 -4.20
CA CYS A 75 6.01 -18.28 -5.34
C CYS A 75 6.90 -18.19 -6.59
N SER A 76 6.31 -18.41 -7.77
CA SER A 76 7.01 -18.24 -9.05
C SER A 76 7.66 -16.87 -9.12
N SER A 77 8.72 -16.72 -9.92
CA SER A 77 9.41 -15.43 -10.10
C SER A 77 8.41 -14.30 -10.38
N GLY A 78 8.58 -13.18 -9.69
CA GLY A 78 7.67 -12.03 -9.78
C GLY A 78 6.38 -12.14 -8.93
N LYS A 79 6.23 -13.18 -8.11
CA LYS A 79 5.12 -13.31 -7.15
C LYS A 79 5.64 -13.41 -5.70
N LYS A 80 4.82 -12.99 -4.73
CA LYS A 80 5.10 -13.12 -3.29
C LYS A 80 3.89 -13.70 -2.55
N LEU A 81 4.13 -14.42 -1.46
CA LEU A 81 3.06 -14.96 -0.63
C LEU A 81 2.41 -13.83 0.17
N CYS A 82 1.15 -13.53 -0.14
CA CYS A 82 0.34 -12.50 0.49
C CYS A 82 -1.03 -13.08 0.88
N ASN A 83 -1.48 -12.85 2.12
CA ASN A 83 -2.81 -13.27 2.60
C ASN A 83 -3.19 -14.73 2.27
N GLY A 84 -2.23 -15.65 2.34
CA GLY A 84 -2.46 -17.06 2.01
C GLY A 84 -2.68 -17.31 0.52
N GLY A 85 -1.92 -16.65 -0.36
CA GLY A 85 -1.86 -16.92 -1.79
C GLY A 85 -0.67 -16.21 -2.45
N CYS A 86 -0.25 -16.66 -3.63
CA CYS A 86 0.78 -15.95 -4.38
C CYS A 86 0.18 -14.76 -5.14
N CYS A 87 0.53 -13.54 -4.75
CA CYS A 87 0.16 -12.32 -5.47
C CYS A 87 1.27 -11.93 -6.45
N ASP A 88 0.88 -11.42 -7.62
CA ASP A 88 1.79 -10.82 -8.58
C ASP A 88 2.33 -9.50 -8.01
N ILE A 89 3.62 -9.42 -7.75
CA ILE A 89 4.24 -8.20 -7.24
C ILE A 89 4.83 -7.33 -8.35
N MET A 90 4.75 -7.77 -9.60
CA MET A 90 5.33 -7.10 -10.76
C MET A 90 4.34 -6.24 -11.52
N SER A 91 3.05 -6.61 -11.51
CA SER A 91 2.00 -5.94 -12.28
C SER A 91 0.70 -5.65 -11.51
N ASP A 92 0.48 -6.24 -10.32
CA ASP A 92 -0.72 -5.96 -9.54
C ASP A 92 -0.66 -4.59 -8.85
N ASN A 93 -1.61 -3.72 -9.17
CA ASN A 93 -1.74 -2.40 -8.56
C ASN A 93 -1.98 -2.42 -7.05
N ASN A 94 -2.46 -3.52 -6.48
CA ASN A 94 -2.69 -3.66 -5.04
C ASN A 94 -1.51 -4.29 -4.28
N ASN A 95 -0.55 -4.90 -4.98
CA ASN A 95 0.57 -5.65 -4.39
C ASN A 95 1.93 -5.26 -5.01
N CYS A 96 2.12 -4.00 -5.42
CA CYS A 96 3.23 -3.62 -6.27
C CYS A 96 4.58 -3.58 -5.55
N GLY A 97 5.45 -4.55 -5.85
CA GLY A 97 6.75 -4.76 -5.22
C GLY A 97 6.70 -5.41 -3.84
N ASP A 98 5.55 -5.40 -3.18
CA ASP A 98 5.30 -6.12 -1.92
C ASP A 98 3.80 -6.33 -1.67
N CYS A 99 3.46 -7.24 -0.76
CA CYS A 99 2.10 -7.52 -0.33
C CYS A 99 1.41 -6.26 0.22
N ASN A 100 0.17 -6.03 -0.24
CA ASN A 100 -0.67 -4.88 0.13
C ASN A 100 -0.04 -3.50 -0.17
N LYS A 101 0.99 -3.44 -1.02
CA LYS A 101 1.62 -2.19 -1.45
C LYS A 101 0.87 -1.61 -2.65
N LYS A 102 -0.24 -0.96 -2.38
CA LYS A 102 -1.11 -0.36 -3.39
C LYS A 102 -0.47 0.88 -4.06
N CYS A 103 -0.50 0.95 -5.38
CA CYS A 103 -0.16 2.15 -6.13
C CYS A 103 -1.23 3.24 -5.95
N SER A 104 -0.79 4.49 -5.75
CA SER A 104 -1.69 5.61 -5.41
C SER A 104 -2.00 6.48 -6.62
N GLY A 105 -3.21 7.06 -6.66
CA GLY A 105 -3.61 7.97 -7.72
C GLY A 105 -3.52 7.35 -9.12
N ASP A 106 -2.84 8.04 -10.03
CA ASP A 106 -2.75 7.69 -11.46
C ASP A 106 -1.59 6.73 -11.79
N GLN A 107 -1.07 6.01 -10.79
CA GLN A 107 0.06 5.09 -10.93
C GLN A 107 -0.38 3.69 -11.36
N THR A 108 0.45 3.02 -12.15
CA THR A 108 0.34 1.59 -12.46
C THR A 108 1.57 0.84 -11.96
N CYS A 109 1.40 -0.40 -11.55
CA CYS A 109 2.50 -1.28 -11.21
C CYS A 109 3.20 -1.76 -12.48
N LYS A 110 4.46 -1.35 -12.66
CA LYS A 110 5.29 -1.79 -13.77
C LYS A 110 6.61 -2.29 -13.23
N SER A 111 6.89 -3.57 -13.45
CA SER A 111 8.12 -4.23 -13.00
C SER A 111 8.35 -4.07 -11.49
N GLY A 112 7.28 -4.19 -10.69
CA GLY A 112 7.33 -4.13 -9.23
C GLY A 112 7.54 -2.75 -8.64
N LYS A 113 7.31 -1.70 -9.44
CA LYS A 113 7.34 -0.31 -8.99
C LYS A 113 6.07 0.39 -9.44
N CYS A 114 5.48 1.16 -8.54
CA CYS A 114 4.42 2.10 -8.91
C CYS A 114 5.04 3.21 -9.75
N VAL A 115 4.67 3.26 -11.03
CA VAL A 115 5.12 4.27 -11.97
C VAL A 115 3.92 5.11 -12.39
N SER A 116 4.12 6.42 -12.55
CA SER A 116 3.11 7.24 -13.18
C SER A 116 2.97 6.85 -14.66
N ASN A 117 1.74 6.66 -15.12
CA ASN A 117 1.46 6.47 -16.55
C ASN A 117 1.69 7.75 -17.37
N ASN A 118 1.92 8.89 -16.71
CA ASN A 118 2.13 10.19 -17.32
C ASN A 118 3.52 10.72 -16.99
N LEU A 119 4.54 10.15 -17.65
CA LEU A 119 5.94 10.54 -17.47
C LEU A 119 6.32 11.86 -18.16
N ASN A 120 5.47 12.42 -19.03
CA ASN A 120 5.79 13.65 -19.79
C ASN A 120 4.96 14.88 -19.41
N SER A 121 3.81 14.73 -18.78
CA SER A 121 3.09 15.86 -18.17
C SER A 121 2.11 15.38 -17.10
N CYS A 122 2.02 16.14 -16.02
CA CYS A 122 0.93 15.95 -15.08
C CYS A 122 -0.28 16.76 -15.55
N PRO A 123 -1.52 16.30 -15.26
CA PRO A 123 -2.71 17.10 -15.46
C PRO A 123 -2.58 18.49 -14.81
N SER A 124 -3.29 19.48 -15.33
CA SER A 124 -3.29 20.83 -14.76
C SER A 124 -3.53 20.82 -13.24
N GLY A 125 -2.70 21.56 -12.50
CA GLY A 125 -2.74 21.59 -11.04
C GLY A 125 -1.98 20.44 -10.35
N LYS A 126 -1.31 19.57 -11.10
CA LYS A 126 -0.41 18.54 -10.56
C LYS A 126 1.03 18.73 -11.05
N LYS A 127 2.01 18.22 -10.30
CA LYS A 127 3.44 18.19 -10.68
C LYS A 127 4.04 16.80 -10.45
N LEU A 128 5.03 16.42 -11.25
CA LEU A 128 5.71 15.14 -11.10
C LEU A 128 6.62 15.19 -9.87
N CYS A 129 6.27 14.43 -8.84
CA CYS A 129 6.98 14.32 -7.58
C CYS A 129 7.19 12.83 -7.23
N ASN A 130 8.42 12.42 -6.89
CA ASN A 130 8.74 11.06 -6.45
C ASN A 130 8.16 9.93 -7.36
N GLY A 131 8.13 10.15 -8.68
CA GLY A 131 7.63 9.17 -9.66
C GLY A 131 6.11 9.12 -9.85
N GLY A 132 5.37 10.08 -9.29
CA GLY A 132 3.91 10.23 -9.41
C GLY A 132 3.50 11.69 -9.64
N CYS A 133 2.29 11.94 -10.14
CA CYS A 133 1.74 13.29 -10.16
C CYS A 133 1.13 13.62 -8.79
N CYS A 134 1.71 14.57 -8.07
CA CYS A 134 1.14 15.10 -6.83
C CYS A 134 0.26 16.31 -7.12
N ASP A 135 -0.86 16.42 -6.42
CA ASP A 135 -1.70 17.62 -6.44
C ASP A 135 -0.95 18.77 -5.76
N ILE A 136 -0.53 19.77 -6.55
CA ILE A 136 0.16 20.94 -6.00
C ILE A 136 -0.81 22.05 -5.61
N MET A 137 -2.11 21.89 -5.87
CA MET A 137 -3.12 22.91 -5.65
C MET A 137 -3.82 22.76 -4.31
N ASN A 138 -3.98 21.52 -3.83
CA ASN A 138 -4.78 21.22 -2.63
C ASN A 138 -4.12 20.23 -1.64
N ASP A 139 -2.99 19.60 -1.97
CA ASP A 139 -2.27 18.73 -1.02
C ASP A 139 -1.40 19.57 -0.08
N SER A 140 -1.68 19.51 1.22
CA SER A 140 -0.88 20.20 2.25
C SER A 140 0.54 19.67 2.38
N LYS A 141 0.89 18.53 1.77
CA LYS A 141 2.26 17.99 1.72
C LYS A 141 3.05 18.44 0.48
N ASN A 142 2.38 18.97 -0.54
CA ASN A 142 2.98 19.30 -1.84
C ASN A 142 2.51 20.68 -2.38
N CYS A 143 2.25 21.64 -1.49
CA CYS A 143 1.52 22.85 -1.85
C CYS A 143 2.35 23.85 -2.67
N GLY A 144 2.01 23.99 -3.94
CA GLY A 144 2.70 24.83 -4.94
C GLY A 144 3.96 24.19 -5.50
N ASP A 145 4.55 23.20 -4.83
CA ASP A 145 5.68 22.39 -5.35
C ASP A 145 5.80 21.05 -4.61
N CYS A 146 6.54 20.11 -5.19
CA CYS A 146 6.86 18.82 -4.60
C CYS A 146 7.51 18.97 -3.23
N ASN A 147 7.01 18.22 -2.24
CA ASN A 147 7.47 18.22 -0.85
C ASN A 147 7.38 19.58 -0.13
N LYS A 148 6.65 20.55 -0.69
CA LYS A 148 6.39 21.85 -0.03
C LYS A 148 5.23 21.74 0.95
N LYS A 149 5.54 21.27 2.16
CA LYS A 149 4.55 21.09 3.21
C LYS A 149 4.06 22.42 3.81
N CYS A 150 2.76 22.57 4.00
CA CYS A 150 2.17 23.67 4.75
C CYS A 150 2.45 23.52 6.26
N SER A 151 2.74 24.63 6.94
CA SER A 151 3.14 24.63 8.36
C SER A 151 1.94 24.81 9.28
N GLY A 152 1.95 24.15 10.43
CA GLY A 152 0.88 24.25 11.44
C GLY A 152 -0.50 23.91 10.87
N ASP A 153 -1.49 24.76 11.18
CA ASP A 153 -2.90 24.59 10.78
C ASP A 153 -3.23 25.17 9.40
N GLN A 154 -2.24 25.24 8.51
CA GLN A 154 -2.44 25.73 7.15
C GLN A 154 -2.98 24.63 6.22
N THR A 155 -3.91 25.00 5.35
CA THR A 155 -4.39 24.14 4.25
C THR A 155 -3.83 24.64 2.93
N CYS A 156 -3.57 23.73 2.00
CA CYS A 156 -3.24 24.11 0.64
C CYS A 156 -4.52 24.49 -0.11
N LYS A 157 -4.57 25.71 -0.64
CA LYS A 157 -5.65 26.16 -1.52
C LYS A 157 -5.06 26.93 -2.69
N ASN A 158 -5.39 26.48 -3.90
CA ASN A 158 -4.89 27.05 -5.14
C ASN A 158 -3.36 27.21 -5.17
N GLY A 159 -2.64 26.22 -4.63
CA GLY A 159 -1.17 26.19 -4.63
C GLY A 159 -0.49 27.09 -3.62
N LYS A 160 -1.25 27.58 -2.63
CA LYS A 160 -0.74 28.40 -1.53
C LYS A 160 -1.17 27.81 -0.20
N CYS A 161 -0.24 27.76 0.74
CA CYS A 161 -0.56 27.43 2.12
C CYS A 161 -1.30 28.63 2.74
N LEU A 162 -2.58 28.44 3.03
CA LEU A 162 -3.43 29.43 3.66
C LEU A 162 -3.73 29.00 5.09
N SER A 163 -3.71 29.95 6.02
CA SER A 163 -4.19 29.68 7.37
C SER A 163 -5.70 29.37 7.32
N ASN A 164 -6.13 28.28 7.96
CA ASN A 164 -7.56 27.96 8.11
C ASN A 164 -8.33 29.00 8.95
N ASN A 165 -7.62 29.87 9.68
CA ASN A 165 -8.22 31.00 10.39
C ASN A 165 -8.25 32.24 9.49
N LEU A 166 -9.18 32.26 8.54
CA LEU A 166 -9.41 33.38 7.62
C LEU A 166 -10.50 34.37 8.09
N ASN A 167 -11.24 34.07 9.17
CA ASN A 167 -12.30 34.96 9.68
C ASN A 167 -11.99 35.63 11.02
N SER A 168 -10.98 35.16 11.77
CA SER A 168 -10.51 35.88 12.95
C SER A 168 -9.05 35.55 13.23
N CYS A 169 -8.27 36.58 13.53
CA CYS A 169 -7.00 36.40 14.20
C CYS A 169 -7.22 36.43 15.72
N PRO A 170 -6.41 35.69 16.50
CA PRO A 170 -6.41 35.84 17.95
C PRO A 170 -6.25 37.30 18.36
N SER A 171 -6.77 37.69 19.53
CA SER A 171 -6.62 39.04 20.07
C SER A 171 -5.17 39.54 19.99
N GLY A 172 -5.00 40.78 19.55
CA GLY A 172 -3.67 41.36 19.32
C GLY A 172 -3.01 41.00 17.98
N LYS A 173 -3.70 40.27 17.09
CA LYS A 173 -3.22 39.95 15.74
C LYS A 173 -4.19 40.43 14.66
N LYS A 174 -3.68 40.70 13.46
CA LYS A 174 -4.48 41.08 12.28
C LYS A 174 -4.09 40.24 11.07
N LEU A 175 -5.07 39.96 10.20
CA LEU A 175 -4.82 39.24 8.96
C LEU A 175 -4.01 40.12 8.00
N CYS A 176 -2.79 39.70 7.70
CA CYS A 176 -1.85 40.36 6.80
C CYS A 176 -1.26 39.31 5.84
N ASN A 177 -1.29 39.57 4.53
CA ASN A 177 -0.70 38.70 3.49
C ASN A 177 -1.00 37.18 3.65
N GLY A 178 -2.22 36.83 4.08
CA GLY A 178 -2.67 35.44 4.20
C GLY A 178 -2.36 34.73 5.53
N GLY A 179 -1.82 35.45 6.52
CA GLY A 179 -1.59 34.95 7.88
C GLY A 179 -1.88 36.01 8.96
N CYS A 180 -1.90 35.61 10.23
CA CYS A 180 -2.08 36.54 11.33
C CYS A 180 -0.74 37.13 11.76
N CYS A 181 -0.53 38.43 11.55
CA CYS A 181 0.61 39.17 12.09
C CYS A 181 0.29 39.73 13.47
N ASP A 182 1.28 39.71 14.36
CA ASP A 182 1.22 40.39 15.65
C ASP A 182 1.21 41.90 15.39
N ILE A 183 0.15 42.59 15.81
CA ILE A 183 0.06 44.05 15.65
C ILE A 183 0.39 44.79 16.95
N MET A 184 0.71 44.06 18.02
CA MET A 184 0.98 44.59 19.35
C MET A 184 2.47 44.70 19.65
N ASN A 185 3.27 43.77 19.12
CA ASN A 185 4.69 43.64 19.47
C ASN A 185 5.64 43.49 18.26
N ASP A 186 5.14 43.32 17.03
CA ASP A 186 5.99 43.25 15.84
C ASP A 186 6.30 44.65 15.31
N SER A 187 7.58 45.04 15.35
CA SER A 187 8.06 46.33 14.84
C SER A 187 7.88 46.49 13.32
N ASN A 188 7.55 45.44 12.57
CA ASN A 188 7.22 45.53 11.14
C ASN A 188 5.71 45.64 10.86
N ASN A 189 4.85 45.45 11.86
CA ASN A 189 3.39 45.42 11.73
C ASN A 189 2.66 46.16 12.86
N CYS A 190 3.31 47.17 13.45
CA CYS A 190 2.86 47.81 14.68
C CYS A 190 1.57 48.62 14.51
N GLY A 191 0.49 48.18 15.15
CA GLY A 191 -0.85 48.76 15.00
C GLY A 191 -1.50 48.47 13.64
N GLY A 192 -0.92 47.60 12.81
CA GLY A 192 -1.49 47.19 11.52
C GLY A 192 -0.47 46.64 10.53
N CYS A 193 -0.97 45.92 9.52
CA CYS A 193 -0.14 45.29 8.49
C CYS A 193 0.81 46.28 7.81
N GLY A 194 2.11 45.97 7.79
CA GLY A 194 3.15 46.78 7.14
C GLY A 194 3.46 48.11 7.83
N LYS A 195 2.88 48.40 9.00
CA LYS A 195 3.20 49.60 9.79
C LYS A 195 4.51 49.39 10.54
N LYS A 196 5.61 49.58 9.84
CA LYS A 196 6.95 49.44 10.40
C LYS A 196 7.30 50.64 11.30
N CYS A 197 7.85 50.38 12.47
CA CYS A 197 8.46 51.38 13.34
C CYS A 197 9.82 51.85 12.78
N TYR A 198 10.15 53.12 12.96
CA TYR A 198 11.40 53.69 12.45
C TYR A 198 12.61 53.20 13.26
N ASN A 199 13.82 53.39 12.72
CA ASN A 199 15.04 52.78 13.26
C ASN A 199 15.23 53.05 14.76
N GLY A 200 15.37 51.97 15.53
CA GLY A 200 15.55 51.98 16.99
C GLY A 200 14.27 51.76 17.78
N GLN A 201 13.10 51.97 17.19
CA GLN A 201 11.82 51.87 17.88
C GLN A 201 11.35 50.42 18.05
N THR A 202 10.70 50.17 19.17
CA THR A 202 10.01 48.90 19.47
C THR A 202 8.51 49.08 19.30
N CYS A 203 7.79 47.97 19.07
CA CYS A 203 6.34 47.99 19.10
C CYS A 203 5.87 47.56 20.48
N ARG A 204 5.08 48.41 21.13
CA ARG A 204 4.44 48.10 22.40
C ARG A 204 2.99 48.50 22.36
N ASP A 205 2.12 47.56 22.69
CA ASP A 205 0.67 47.74 22.72
C ASP A 205 0.11 48.35 21.41
N GLY A 206 0.72 47.98 20.29
CA GLY A 206 0.33 48.43 18.95
C GLY A 206 0.72 49.86 18.60
N LYS A 207 1.71 50.42 19.30
CA LYS A 207 2.31 51.73 19.02
C LYS A 207 3.83 51.62 18.98
N CYS A 208 4.45 52.34 18.06
CA CYS A 208 5.89 52.49 18.04
C CYS A 208 6.33 53.39 19.19
N CYS A 209 7.31 52.95 19.96
CA CYS A 209 7.92 53.68 21.06
C CYS A 209 9.45 53.58 20.98
N ASP A 210 10.12 54.63 21.46
CA ASP A 210 11.58 54.66 21.60
C ASP A 210 12.08 53.75 22.74
#